data_AF-A0A942RXM4-F1
#
_entry.id   AF-A0A942RXM4-F1
#
_cell.length_a   1.000
_cell.length_b   1.000
_cell.length_c   1.000
_cell.angle_alpha   90.00
_cell.angle_beta   90.00
_cell.angle_gamma   90.00
#
_symmetry.space_group_name_H-M   'P 1'
#
loop_
_entity.id
_entity.type
_entity.pdbx_description
1 polymer ?
#
loop_
_entity_poly.entity_id
_entity_poly.type
_entity_poly.pdbx_seq_one_letter_code
_entity_poly.pdbx_strand_id
1 'polypeptide(L)'
;MKTILYILLFTFSLISFSQTKKEPIWWEMERNEQYLEVASYLLFKVQSDSTRNKHADYLHIARAYGYLNDYEKAIFYWKKCAEDLKPENDEQFWWYYSGTLAFFQRDKNELKKNLDKLEVNHSQYYENNYKTLKSLYEKFDKGYKEASNWKS
;
A
#
# COMPACT_ATOMS: atom_id res chain seq x y z
N MET A 1 -33.54 49.18 -42.72
CA MET A 1 -33.51 47.73 -42.47
C MET A 1 -32.65 47.50 -41.23
N LYS A 2 -33.20 46.94 -40.15
CA LYS A 2 -32.48 46.68 -38.89
C LYS A 2 -31.82 45.31 -38.97
N THR A 3 -30.50 45.24 -38.88
CA THR A 3 -29.74 43.98 -38.81
C THR A 3 -29.72 43.51 -37.36
N ILE A 4 -30.33 42.38 -37.05
CA ILE A 4 -30.30 41.76 -35.72
C ILE A 4 -29.08 40.85 -35.66
N LEU A 5 -28.14 41.16 -34.75
CA LEU A 5 -26.97 40.36 -34.45
C LEU A 5 -27.36 39.26 -33.45
N TYR A 6 -27.40 38.00 -33.88
CA TYR A 6 -27.61 36.86 -32.98
C TYR A 6 -26.29 36.49 -32.31
N ILE A 7 -26.18 36.78 -31.00
CA ILE A 7 -25.08 36.29 -30.17
C ILE A 7 -25.47 34.89 -29.67
N LEU A 8 -24.81 33.87 -30.21
CA LEU A 8 -24.86 32.49 -29.71
C LEU A 8 -23.99 32.40 -28.45
N LEU A 9 -24.63 32.46 -27.28
CA LEU A 9 -24.01 32.11 -26.00
C LEU A 9 -23.89 30.58 -25.92
N PHE A 10 -22.70 30.06 -26.19
CA PHE A 10 -22.34 28.68 -25.83
C PHE A 10 -22.21 28.61 -24.30
N THR A 11 -23.24 28.10 -23.63
CA THR A 11 -23.12 27.67 -22.25
C THR A 11 -22.31 26.38 -22.25
N PHE A 12 -21.01 26.47 -21.94
CA PHE A 12 -20.25 25.30 -21.53
C PHE A 12 -20.89 24.79 -20.24
N SER A 13 -21.67 23.71 -20.34
CA SER A 13 -22.02 22.92 -19.17
C SER A 13 -20.71 22.33 -18.65
N LEU A 14 -20.21 22.88 -17.55
CA LEU A 14 -19.23 22.23 -16.70
C LEU A 14 -19.90 20.99 -16.12
N ILE A 15 -20.00 19.93 -16.92
CA ILE A 15 -20.22 18.59 -16.41
C ILE A 15 -18.97 18.30 -15.59
N SER A 16 -19.10 18.50 -14.28
CA SER A 16 -18.09 18.13 -13.30
C SER A 16 -17.66 16.70 -13.61
N PHE A 17 -16.38 16.53 -13.93
CA PHE A 17 -15.71 15.22 -13.98
C PHE A 17 -15.67 14.65 -12.56
N SER A 18 -16.82 14.21 -12.05
CA SER A 18 -16.88 13.26 -10.96
C SER A 18 -16.53 11.89 -11.55
N GLN A 19 -15.24 11.64 -11.73
CA GLN A 19 -14.76 10.27 -11.88
C GLN A 19 -15.09 9.55 -10.57
N THR A 20 -16.17 8.79 -10.56
CA THR A 20 -16.34 7.74 -9.56
C THR A 20 -15.10 6.85 -9.69
N LYS A 21 -14.20 6.91 -8.70
CA LYS A 21 -12.99 6.08 -8.70
C LYS A 21 -13.44 4.63 -8.59
N LYS A 22 -13.59 3.97 -9.73
CA LYS A 22 -13.69 2.51 -9.79
C LYS A 22 -12.48 1.94 -9.06
N GLU A 23 -12.75 0.89 -8.30
CA GLU A 23 -11.74 0.15 -7.57
C GLU A 23 -10.61 -0.30 -8.53
N PRO A 24 -9.33 -0.23 -8.12
CA PRO A 24 -8.24 -0.75 -8.93
C PRO A 24 -8.40 -2.26 -9.18
N ILE A 25 -8.21 -2.72 -10.41
CA ILE A 25 -8.37 -4.14 -10.80
C ILE A 25 -7.53 -5.11 -9.95
N TRP A 26 -6.37 -4.66 -9.45
CA TRP A 26 -5.50 -5.51 -8.63
C TRP A 26 -6.09 -5.84 -7.25
N TRP A 27 -7.07 -5.08 -6.75
CA TRP A 27 -7.77 -5.43 -5.49
C TRP A 27 -8.60 -6.71 -5.65
N GLU A 28 -9.25 -6.88 -6.81
CA GLU A 28 -9.98 -8.12 -7.13
C GLU A 28 -9.01 -9.30 -7.24
N MET A 29 -7.89 -9.10 -7.94
CA MET A 29 -6.82 -10.12 -8.04
C MET A 29 -6.30 -10.53 -6.65
N GLU A 30 -6.04 -9.57 -5.76
CA GLU A 30 -5.58 -9.84 -4.39
C GLU A 30 -6.60 -10.65 -3.59
N ARG A 31 -7.89 -10.32 -3.67
CA ARG A 31 -8.97 -11.08 -3.03
C ARG A 31 -9.09 -12.51 -3.56
N ASN A 32 -8.79 -12.71 -4.83
CA ASN A 32 -8.75 -14.01 -5.48
C ASN A 32 -7.40 -14.72 -5.29
N GLU A 33 -6.53 -14.21 -4.42
CA GLU A 33 -5.21 -14.77 -4.11
C GLU A 33 -4.23 -14.85 -5.29
N GLN A 34 -4.47 -14.05 -6.34
CA GLN A 34 -3.65 -13.95 -7.54
C GLN A 34 -2.46 -13.02 -7.31
N TYR A 35 -1.63 -13.33 -6.30
CA TYR A 35 -0.61 -12.40 -5.81
C TYR A 35 0.52 -12.15 -6.82
N LEU A 36 0.85 -13.14 -7.65
CA LEU A 36 1.88 -12.95 -8.68
C LEU A 36 1.37 -11.99 -9.77
N GLU A 37 0.10 -12.07 -10.12
CA GLU A 37 -0.58 -11.17 -11.05
C GLU A 37 -0.69 -9.76 -10.47
N VAL A 38 -0.99 -9.62 -9.18
CA VAL A 38 -0.95 -8.32 -8.47
C VAL A 38 0.43 -7.69 -8.58
N ALA A 39 1.48 -8.44 -8.23
CA ALA A 39 2.86 -7.94 -8.28
C ALA A 39 3.23 -7.52 -9.72
N SER A 40 2.96 -8.39 -10.70
CA SER A 40 3.28 -8.16 -12.12
C SER A 40 2.54 -6.94 -12.68
N TYR A 41 1.24 -6.80 -12.37
CA TYR A 41 0.43 -5.67 -12.80
C TYR A 41 0.96 -4.35 -12.21
N LEU A 42 1.21 -4.32 -10.90
CA LEU A 42 1.71 -3.11 -10.23
C LEU A 42 3.11 -2.73 -10.72
N LEU A 43 3.99 -3.71 -10.96
CA LEU A 43 5.31 -3.46 -11.56
C LEU A 43 5.19 -2.81 -12.94
N PHE A 44 4.34 -3.37 -13.81
CA PHE A 44 4.08 -2.79 -15.12
C PHE A 44 3.54 -1.35 -14.99
N LYS A 45 2.62 -1.11 -14.06
CA LYS A 45 2.06 0.23 -13.82
C LYS A 45 3.12 1.22 -13.34
N VAL A 46 3.99 0.85 -12.42
CA VAL A 46 5.08 1.73 -11.93
C VAL A 46 6.09 2.06 -13.02
N GLN A 47 6.34 1.14 -13.96
CA GLN A 47 7.26 1.35 -15.08
C GLN A 47 6.63 2.17 -16.22
N SER A 48 5.33 2.00 -16.47
CA SER A 48 4.62 2.62 -17.60
C SER A 48 4.02 3.99 -17.30
N ASP A 49 3.89 4.36 -16.03
CA ASP A 49 3.19 5.58 -15.62
C ASP A 49 3.97 6.30 -14.52
N SER A 50 4.67 7.38 -14.91
CA SER A 50 5.51 8.17 -14.01
C SER A 50 4.72 9.01 -13.00
N THR A 51 3.41 9.16 -13.18
CA THR A 51 2.56 9.99 -12.31
C THR A 51 2.07 9.25 -11.06
N ARG A 52 2.35 7.94 -10.97
CA ARG A 52 1.87 7.10 -9.88
C ARG A 52 2.60 7.36 -8.57
N ASN A 53 1.90 7.08 -7.47
CA ASN A 53 2.51 6.98 -6.16
C ASN A 53 3.33 5.68 -6.06
N LYS A 54 4.60 5.77 -6.42
CA LYS A 54 5.53 4.64 -6.43
C LYS A 54 5.72 4.02 -5.04
N HIS A 55 5.66 4.81 -3.97
CA HIS A 55 5.75 4.29 -2.59
C HIS A 55 4.61 3.33 -2.30
N ALA A 56 3.36 3.73 -2.59
CA ALA A 56 2.20 2.86 -2.38
C ALA A 56 2.28 1.60 -3.25
N ASP A 57 2.63 1.74 -4.53
CA ASP A 57 2.71 0.58 -5.43
C ASP A 57 3.79 -0.41 -5.00
N TYR A 58 5.01 0.04 -4.66
CA TYR A 58 6.08 -0.86 -4.20
C TYR A 58 5.74 -1.53 -2.87
N LEU A 59 5.01 -0.86 -1.97
CA LEU A 59 4.53 -1.46 -0.73
C LEU A 59 3.55 -2.62 -1.03
N HIS A 60 2.61 -2.43 -1.96
CA HIS A 60 1.68 -3.50 -2.36
C HIS A 60 2.37 -4.64 -3.12
N ILE A 61 3.34 -4.33 -3.99
CA ILE A 61 4.18 -5.35 -4.65
C ILE A 61 4.91 -6.21 -3.61
N ALA A 62 5.51 -5.58 -2.60
CA ALA A 62 6.23 -6.27 -1.55
C ALA A 62 5.31 -7.18 -0.72
N ARG A 63 4.09 -6.74 -0.39
CA ARG A 63 3.09 -7.57 0.28
C ARG A 63 2.67 -8.76 -0.56
N ALA A 64 2.47 -8.57 -1.87
CA ALA A 64 2.12 -9.65 -2.78
C ALA A 64 3.20 -10.74 -2.81
N TYR A 65 4.48 -10.36 -2.89
CA TYR A 65 5.58 -11.32 -2.73
C TYR A 65 5.66 -11.92 -1.32
N GLY A 66 5.35 -11.13 -0.29
CA GLY A 66 5.17 -11.63 1.07
C GLY A 66 4.13 -12.75 1.15
N TYR A 67 2.96 -12.57 0.54
CA TYR A 67 1.89 -13.59 0.51
C TYR A 67 2.30 -14.87 -0.21
N LEU A 68 3.24 -14.78 -1.16
CA LEU A 68 3.87 -15.91 -1.84
C LEU A 68 5.05 -16.52 -1.03
N ASN A 69 5.38 -15.95 0.13
CA ASN A 69 6.57 -16.25 0.95
C ASN A 69 7.90 -16.05 0.21
N ASP A 70 7.91 -15.25 -0.86
CA ASP A 70 9.12 -14.85 -1.57
C ASP A 70 9.74 -13.64 -0.84
N TYR A 71 10.38 -13.91 0.29
CA TYR A 71 10.90 -12.85 1.16
C TYR A 71 12.07 -12.09 0.57
N GLU A 72 12.83 -12.68 -0.35
CA GLU A 72 13.87 -11.96 -1.07
C GLU A 72 13.27 -10.80 -1.89
N LYS A 73 12.25 -11.09 -2.71
CA LYS A 73 11.55 -10.06 -3.47
C LYS A 73 10.74 -9.12 -2.56
N ALA A 74 10.09 -9.65 -1.52
CA ALA A 74 9.35 -8.83 -0.57
C ALA A 74 10.27 -7.77 0.09
N ILE A 75 11.45 -8.18 0.59
CA ILE A 75 12.44 -7.27 1.17
C ILE A 75 12.90 -6.23 0.16
N PHE A 76 13.21 -6.66 -1.07
CA PHE A 76 13.67 -5.75 -2.13
C PHE A 76 12.65 -4.65 -2.40
N TYR A 77 11.39 -4.99 -2.66
CA TYR A 77 10.36 -4.01 -2.97
C TYR A 77 9.89 -3.22 -1.74
N TRP A 78 9.95 -3.82 -0.55
CA TRP A 78 9.65 -3.11 0.70
C TRP A 78 10.63 -1.97 0.90
N LYS A 79 11.94 -2.22 0.74
CA LYS A 79 12.96 -1.16 0.79
C LYS A 79 12.75 -0.10 -0.30
N LYS A 80 12.41 -0.53 -1.51
CA LYS A 80 12.13 0.38 -2.63
C LYS A 80 10.93 1.28 -2.37
N CYS A 81 9.95 0.83 -1.57
CA CYS A 81 8.79 1.64 -1.21
C CYS A 81 9.13 2.83 -0.31
N ALA A 82 10.35 2.89 0.26
CA ALA A 82 10.77 3.92 1.18
C ALA A 82 12.08 4.63 0.76
N GLU A 83 12.61 4.33 -0.42
CA GLU A 83 13.91 4.81 -0.91
C GLU A 83 14.06 6.34 -0.88
N ASP A 84 12.99 7.06 -1.24
CA ASP A 84 12.96 8.53 -1.25
C ASP A 84 12.22 9.15 -0.05
N LEU A 85 11.79 8.34 0.94
CA LEU A 85 11.05 8.81 2.11
C LEU A 85 12.00 9.14 3.26
N LYS A 86 11.66 10.19 4.02
CA LYS A 86 12.37 10.56 5.24
C LYS A 86 11.61 10.14 6.50
N PRO A 87 12.29 9.54 7.50
CA PRO A 87 11.73 9.15 8.81
C PRO A 87 10.92 10.22 9.54
N GLU A 88 11.34 11.47 9.41
CA GLU A 88 10.95 12.59 10.29
C GLU A 88 9.48 13.02 10.19
N ASN A 89 8.73 12.53 9.20
CA ASN A 89 7.37 13.00 8.92
C ASN A 89 6.26 12.06 9.39
N ASP A 90 6.57 10.80 9.75
CA ASP A 90 5.54 9.81 10.13
C ASP A 90 6.13 8.63 10.91
N GLU A 91 6.49 8.85 12.17
CA GLU A 91 7.17 7.84 13.00
C GLU A 91 6.40 6.51 13.11
N GLN A 92 5.07 6.56 13.14
CA GLN A 92 4.22 5.37 13.28
C GLN A 92 4.24 4.53 12.01
N PHE A 93 4.23 5.18 10.83
CA PHE A 93 4.52 4.49 9.58
C PHE A 93 5.88 3.80 9.63
N TRP A 94 6.92 4.46 10.15
CA TRP A 94 8.27 3.90 10.19
C TRP A 94 8.42 2.73 11.16
N TRP A 95 7.69 2.71 12.26
CA TRP A 95 7.62 1.53 13.13
C TRP A 95 6.90 0.37 12.44
N TYR A 96 5.77 0.65 11.78
CA TYR A 96 5.08 -0.37 10.97
C TYR A 96 5.98 -0.93 9.86
N TYR A 97 6.65 -0.04 9.14
CA TYR A 97 7.58 -0.35 8.07
C TYR A 97 8.71 -1.25 8.58
N SER A 98 9.36 -0.85 9.67
CA SER A 98 10.51 -1.57 10.23
C SER A 98 10.10 -2.92 10.82
N GLY A 99 8.95 -2.99 11.48
CA GLY A 99 8.41 -4.25 12.00
C GLY A 99 8.05 -5.24 10.89
N THR A 100 7.40 -4.78 9.83
CA THR A 100 7.06 -5.66 8.69
C THR A 100 8.33 -6.14 7.96
N LEU A 101 9.32 -5.25 7.78
CA LEU A 101 10.61 -5.63 7.22
C LEU A 101 11.32 -6.69 8.08
N ALA A 102 11.32 -6.51 9.41
CA ALA A 102 11.88 -7.47 10.35
C ALA A 102 11.20 -8.84 10.25
N PHE A 103 9.88 -8.90 10.03
CA PHE A 103 9.19 -10.16 9.76
C PHE A 103 9.73 -10.85 8.49
N PHE A 104 9.87 -10.13 7.38
CA PHE A 104 10.44 -10.72 6.15
C PHE A 104 11.89 -11.17 6.33
N GLN A 105 12.67 -10.43 7.12
CA GLN A 105 14.06 -10.76 7.46
C GLN A 105 14.18 -11.87 8.51
N ARG A 106 13.07 -12.36 9.05
CA ARG A 106 13.02 -13.35 10.13
C ARG A 106 13.72 -12.87 11.41
N ASP A 107 13.68 -11.56 11.69
CA ASP A 107 14.15 -10.95 12.93
C ASP A 107 12.99 -10.70 13.90
N LYS A 108 12.76 -11.66 14.79
CA LYS A 108 11.68 -11.58 15.79
C LYS A 108 11.90 -10.47 16.81
N ASN A 109 13.16 -10.14 17.12
CA ASN A 109 13.52 -9.16 18.13
C ASN A 109 13.25 -7.74 17.61
N GLU A 110 13.68 -7.44 16.38
CA GLU A 110 13.39 -6.14 15.77
C GLU A 110 11.89 -5.97 15.46
N LEU A 111 11.19 -7.05 15.11
CA LEU A 111 9.73 -7.03 15.01
C LEU A 111 9.08 -6.64 16.36
N LYS A 112 9.48 -7.30 17.46
CA LYS A 112 8.94 -6.99 18.80
C LYS A 112 9.20 -5.54 19.20
N LYS A 113 10.42 -5.06 18.99
CA LYS A 113 10.80 -3.68 19.30
C LYS A 113 9.91 -2.66 18.59
N ASN A 114 9.55 -2.90 17.33
CA ASN A 114 8.68 -1.98 16.58
C ASN A 114 7.19 -2.16 16.92
N LEU A 115 6.76 -3.39 17.23
CA LEU A 115 5.43 -3.66 17.80
C LEU A 115 5.23 -2.87 19.10
N ASP A 116 6.19 -2.90 20.02
CA ASP A 116 6.08 -2.23 21.32
C ASP A 116 5.92 -0.72 21.18
N LYS A 117 6.62 -0.12 20.22
CA LYS A 117 6.47 1.30 19.92
C LYS A 117 5.05 1.64 19.42
N LEU A 118 4.51 0.81 18.52
CA LEU A 118 3.14 1.00 18.03
C LEU A 118 2.11 0.74 19.11
N GLU A 119 2.25 -0.33 19.91
CA GLU A 119 1.30 -0.68 20.97
C GLU A 119 1.04 0.50 21.93
N VAL A 120 2.10 1.22 22.29
CA VAL A 120 2.03 2.35 23.22
C VAL A 120 1.49 3.63 22.56
N ASN A 121 1.77 3.86 21.27
CA ASN A 121 1.65 5.19 20.66
C ASN A 121 0.77 5.28 19.41
N HIS A 122 0.21 4.16 18.91
CA HIS A 122 -0.54 4.20 17.66
C HIS A 122 -1.78 5.08 17.76
N SER A 123 -1.97 5.94 16.76
CA SER A 123 -3.23 6.66 16.57
C SER A 123 -4.29 5.70 16.00
N GLN A 124 -5.56 6.13 16.01
CA GLN A 124 -6.64 5.38 15.37
C GLN A 124 -6.36 5.09 13.88
N TYR A 125 -5.66 6.00 13.19
CA TYR A 125 -5.25 5.79 11.80
C TYR A 125 -4.31 4.58 11.63
N TYR A 126 -3.46 4.32 12.63
CA TYR A 126 -2.46 3.24 12.64
C TYR A 126 -2.92 1.96 13.37
N GLU A 127 -4.18 1.89 13.82
CA GLU A 127 -4.76 0.72 14.50
C GLU A 127 -4.55 -0.59 13.71
N ASN A 128 -4.83 -0.57 12.40
CA ASN A 128 -4.67 -1.74 11.55
C ASN A 128 -3.20 -2.15 11.41
N ASN A 129 -2.28 -1.18 11.44
CA ASN A 129 -0.84 -1.45 11.38
C ASN A 129 -0.35 -2.10 12.67
N TYR A 130 -0.80 -1.62 13.83
CA TYR A 130 -0.56 -2.27 15.13
C TYR A 130 -1.07 -3.72 15.12
N LYS A 131 -2.36 -3.93 14.78
CA LYS A 131 -2.95 -5.27 14.71
C LYS A 131 -2.20 -6.20 13.76
N THR A 132 -1.73 -5.67 12.64
CA THR A 132 -0.90 -6.43 11.69
C THR A 132 0.42 -6.85 12.34
N LEU A 133 1.20 -5.93 12.93
CA LEU A 133 2.47 -6.31 13.58
C LEU A 133 2.27 -7.28 14.74
N LYS A 134 1.19 -7.10 15.52
CA LYS A 134 0.83 -8.01 16.60
C LYS A 134 0.62 -9.43 16.09
N SER A 135 -0.20 -9.58 15.04
CA SER A 135 -0.46 -10.88 14.43
C SER A 135 0.79 -11.50 13.81
N LEU A 136 1.62 -10.70 13.14
CA LEU A 136 2.92 -11.15 12.62
C LEU A 136 3.83 -11.68 13.72
N TYR A 137 3.83 -11.05 14.90
CA TYR A 137 4.64 -11.47 16.03
C TYR A 137 4.10 -12.75 16.69
N GLU A 138 2.79 -12.82 16.91
CA GLU A 138 2.11 -13.99 17.52
C GLU A 138 2.19 -15.23 16.61
N LYS A 139 2.09 -15.02 15.30
CA LYS A 139 2.13 -16.07 14.27
C LYS A 139 3.46 -16.08 13.51
N PHE A 140 4.56 -15.74 14.19
CA PHE A 140 5.87 -15.52 13.56
C PHE A 140 6.37 -16.71 12.74
N ASP A 141 6.06 -17.93 13.16
CA ASP A 141 6.50 -19.16 12.48
C ASP A 141 5.69 -19.48 11.21
N LYS A 142 4.66 -18.69 10.89
CA LYS A 142 3.83 -18.84 9.69
C LYS A 142 4.32 -18.00 8.52
N GLY A 143 3.83 -18.33 7.33
CA GLY A 143 4.00 -17.48 6.14
C GLY A 143 3.25 -16.15 6.28
N TYR A 144 3.67 -15.12 5.56
CA TYR A 144 3.14 -13.75 5.73
C TYR A 144 1.63 -13.66 5.57
N LYS A 145 1.03 -14.38 4.61
CA LYS A 145 -0.42 -14.38 4.40
C LYS A 145 -1.18 -14.84 5.65
N GLU A 146 -0.80 -15.98 6.21
CA GLU A 146 -1.42 -16.51 7.44
C GLU A 146 -1.10 -15.63 8.65
N ALA A 147 0.15 -15.16 8.77
CA ALA A 147 0.60 -14.37 9.89
C ALA A 147 0.00 -12.96 9.94
N SER A 148 -0.26 -12.35 8.79
CA SER A 148 -0.85 -11.00 8.68
C SER A 148 -2.38 -11.01 8.80
N ASN A 149 -3.02 -12.17 8.72
CA ASN A 149 -4.47 -12.29 8.81
C ASN A 149 -4.93 -12.28 10.27
N TRP A 150 -5.26 -11.08 10.78
CA TRP A 150 -5.80 -10.88 12.13
C TRP A 150 -7.32 -10.72 12.17
N LYS A 151 -7.97 -10.67 11.00
CA LYS A 151 -9.43 -10.53 10.88
C LYS A 151 -10.16 -11.88 10.89
N SER A 152 -9.43 -12.98 10.74
CA SER A 152 -9.92 -14.35 10.75
C SER A 152 -10.01 -14.93 12.14
#